data_AF-A0AAW0J5T5-F1
#
_entry.id   AF-A0AAW0J5T5-F1
#
_cell.length_a   1.000
_cell.length_b   1.000
_cell.length_c   1.000
_cell.angle_alpha   90.00
_cell.angle_beta   90.00
_cell.angle_gamma   90.00
#
_symmetry.space_group_name_H-M   'P 1'
#
loop_
_entity.id
_entity.type
_entity.pdbx_description
1 polymer ?
#
loop_
_entity_poly.entity_id
_entity_poly.type
_entity_poly.pdbx_seq_one_letter_code
_entity_poly.pdbx_strand_id
1 'polypeptide(L)'
;MPFFFIWHLEDNVYENMQESQEVPVSNHLDEVIAAVSDTGKRVPNKLLQTALFQPPREKLHLCEEKAKSFLSNREYQQAIQELVRCVALTRICYGSSHWKLAEAYVNLAQGYLQLKGMSLQAKQHAEKAKEILAISMESPYHDNTEVFKCSIELFYTTGRALLALQKFKEAMENLLKAERLSKEMLQCGNIVKEEWVEIQARIKLSFAQ
;
A
#
# COMPACT_ATOMS: atom_id res chain seq x y z
N MET A 1 24.47 -13.00 9.00
CA MET A 1 23.11 -12.47 9.20
C MET A 1 23.19 -10.99 9.61
N PRO A 2 23.27 -10.01 8.67
CA PRO A 2 23.43 -8.60 9.04
C PRO A 2 22.18 -7.72 8.77
N PHE A 3 21.02 -8.28 8.41
CA PHE A 3 19.85 -7.49 8.02
C PHE A 3 19.14 -6.73 9.17
N PHE A 4 19.48 -7.03 10.43
CA PHE A 4 18.78 -6.45 11.59
C PHE A 4 19.25 -5.06 12.02
N PHE A 5 20.39 -4.55 11.52
CA PHE A 5 21.05 -3.40 12.17
C PHE A 5 20.64 -1.99 11.70
N ILE A 6 19.65 -1.84 10.81
CA ILE A 6 19.32 -0.52 10.22
C ILE A 6 18.01 0.09 10.75
N TRP A 7 17.23 -0.61 11.57
CA TRP A 7 15.83 -0.25 11.85
C TRP A 7 15.47 0.08 13.31
N HIS A 8 16.40 0.53 14.15
CA HIS A 8 16.06 0.91 15.54
C HIS A 8 16.38 2.37 15.88
N LEU A 9 15.33 3.11 16.25
CA LEU A 9 15.25 4.03 17.39
C LEU A 9 13.89 4.76 17.40
N GLU A 10 12.98 4.31 18.27
CA GLU A 10 12.50 5.01 19.48
C GLU A 10 11.13 4.46 19.93
N ASP A 11 11.12 3.92 21.16
CA ASP A 11 9.99 3.29 21.82
C ASP A 11 8.90 4.30 22.22
N ASN A 12 7.64 3.87 22.18
CA ASN A 12 6.70 4.30 23.20
C ASN A 12 5.61 3.26 23.49
N VAL A 13 5.46 2.99 24.77
CA VAL A 13 4.60 1.99 25.41
C VAL A 13 3.16 2.50 25.50
N TYR A 14 2.17 1.63 25.28
CA TYR A 14 0.88 1.72 25.97
C TYR A 14 0.32 0.33 26.30
N GLU A 15 0.03 0.14 27.59
CA GLU A 15 -0.62 -1.04 28.17
C GLU A 15 -2.15 -1.07 27.92
N ASN A 16 -2.66 -2.30 27.78
CA ASN A 16 -3.92 -2.90 28.25
C ASN A 16 -5.23 -2.08 28.31
N MET A 17 -6.30 -2.64 27.74
CA MET A 17 -7.54 -2.90 28.51
C MET A 17 -8.49 -3.91 27.85
N GLN A 18 -8.91 -4.84 28.73
CA GLN A 18 -9.97 -5.85 28.77
C GLN A 18 -11.08 -5.97 27.70
N GLU A 19 -11.32 -7.26 27.44
CA GLU A 19 -12.46 -7.97 26.88
C GLU A 19 -13.82 -7.60 27.50
N SER A 20 -14.86 -7.49 26.67
CA SER A 20 -16.27 -7.46 27.11
C SER A 20 -17.23 -7.90 25.99
N GLN A 21 -17.83 -9.07 26.24
CA GLN A 21 -19.16 -9.59 25.88
C GLN A 21 -19.75 -9.45 24.46
N GLU A 22 -20.02 -10.63 23.90
CA GLU A 22 -20.85 -10.88 22.72
C GLU A 22 -22.31 -10.42 22.93
N VAL A 23 -22.86 -9.76 21.91
CA VAL A 23 -24.26 -9.34 21.83
C VAL A 23 -24.91 -10.08 20.64
N PRO A 24 -26.17 -10.55 20.72
CA PRO A 24 -26.73 -11.47 19.73
C PRO A 24 -26.98 -10.78 18.39
N VAL A 25 -26.54 -11.43 17.31
CA VAL A 25 -26.80 -11.00 15.93
C VAL A 25 -28.28 -11.18 15.60
N SER A 26 -29.01 -10.07 15.50
CA SER A 26 -30.39 -10.04 15.02
C SER A 26 -30.42 -10.06 13.48
N ASN A 27 -31.20 -10.98 12.92
CA ASN A 27 -31.37 -11.25 11.49
C ASN A 27 -32.14 -10.12 10.76
N HIS A 28 -31.53 -8.93 10.64
CA HIS A 28 -32.13 -7.77 9.93
C HIS A 28 -31.81 -7.76 8.41
N LEU A 29 -31.23 -8.82 7.85
CA LEU A 29 -30.82 -8.79 6.43
C LEU A 29 -31.97 -9.06 5.46
N ASP A 30 -33.05 -9.72 5.91
CA ASP A 30 -34.14 -10.14 5.03
C ASP A 30 -35.17 -9.03 4.76
N GLU A 31 -35.27 -8.04 5.66
CA GLU A 31 -36.26 -6.95 5.54
C GLU A 31 -35.80 -5.82 4.59
N VAL A 32 -34.49 -5.63 4.46
CA VAL A 32 -33.91 -4.61 3.55
C VAL A 32 -34.06 -5.01 2.09
N ILE A 33 -34.06 -6.32 1.78
CA ILE A 33 -34.18 -6.83 0.41
C ILE A 33 -35.62 -6.69 -0.11
N ALA A 34 -36.63 -6.76 0.77
CA ALA A 34 -38.04 -6.62 0.39
C ALA A 34 -38.44 -5.16 0.08
N ALA A 35 -37.85 -4.18 0.78
CA ALA A 35 -38.28 -2.77 0.69
C ALA A 35 -37.82 -2.02 -0.58
N VAL A 36 -36.93 -2.60 -1.41
CA VAL A 36 -36.35 -1.93 -2.60
C VAL A 36 -36.97 -2.43 -3.92
N SER A 37 -38.02 -3.26 -3.85
CA SER A 37 -38.53 -3.96 -5.05
C SER A 37 -39.60 -3.22 -5.87
N ASP A 38 -39.80 -1.92 -5.71
CA ASP A 38 -40.77 -1.21 -6.55
C ASP A 38 -40.21 0.05 -7.25
N THR A 39 -40.43 0.06 -8.57
CA THR A 39 -40.20 1.13 -9.57
C THR A 39 -38.77 1.36 -10.09
N GLY A 40 -38.41 0.66 -11.18
CA GLY A 40 -37.30 1.08 -12.06
C GLY A 40 -36.76 -0.01 -12.97
N LYS A 41 -36.82 0.22 -14.29
CA LYS A 41 -36.34 -0.62 -15.41
C LYS A 41 -35.18 -1.57 -15.03
N ARG A 42 -35.46 -2.90 -15.01
CA ARG A 42 -34.50 -3.98 -14.74
C ARG A 42 -33.37 -3.99 -15.79
N VAL A 43 -32.25 -3.38 -15.44
CA VAL A 43 -30.94 -3.72 -16.01
C VAL A 43 -30.67 -5.20 -15.66
N PRO A 44 -30.08 -6.04 -16.54
CA PRO A 44 -29.93 -7.47 -16.28
C PRO A 44 -29.18 -7.74 -14.96
N ASN A 45 -29.95 -8.18 -13.95
CA ASN A 45 -29.57 -8.30 -12.54
C ASN A 45 -28.41 -9.29 -12.29
N LYS A 46 -28.11 -10.16 -13.25
CA LYS A 46 -27.11 -11.23 -13.10
C LYS A 46 -25.69 -10.68 -12.93
N LEU A 47 -25.29 -9.67 -13.71
CA LEU A 47 -23.94 -9.07 -13.63
C LEU A 47 -23.73 -8.31 -12.32
N LEU A 48 -24.77 -7.62 -11.84
CA LEU A 48 -24.76 -6.89 -10.57
C LEU A 48 -24.70 -7.83 -9.37
N GLN A 49 -25.46 -8.92 -9.40
CA GLN A 49 -25.37 -9.99 -8.40
C GLN A 49 -23.99 -10.63 -8.39
N THR A 50 -23.43 -10.98 -9.55
CA THR A 50 -22.08 -11.57 -9.61
C THR A 50 -21.01 -10.61 -9.06
N ALA A 51 -21.10 -9.31 -9.34
CA ALA A 51 -20.17 -8.32 -8.78
C ALA A 51 -20.30 -8.15 -7.25
N LEU A 52 -21.52 -8.24 -6.71
CA LEU A 52 -21.78 -8.18 -5.27
C LEU A 52 -21.13 -9.36 -4.53
N PHE A 53 -21.24 -10.57 -5.06
CA PHE A 53 -20.73 -11.80 -4.42
C PHE A 53 -19.29 -12.19 -4.77
N GLN A 54 -18.57 -11.36 -5.54
CA GLN A 54 -17.15 -11.60 -5.81
C GLN A 54 -16.32 -11.64 -4.50
N PRO A 55 -15.47 -12.66 -4.30
CA PRO A 55 -14.57 -12.73 -3.16
C PRO A 55 -13.68 -11.48 -3.02
N PRO A 56 -13.37 -11.02 -1.79
CA PRO A 56 -12.53 -9.84 -1.58
C PRO A 56 -11.19 -9.89 -2.32
N ARG A 57 -10.58 -11.07 -2.43
CA ARG A 57 -9.29 -11.26 -3.10
C ARG A 57 -9.38 -11.07 -4.62
N GLU A 58 -10.49 -11.46 -5.25
CA GLU A 58 -10.74 -11.22 -6.66
C GLU A 58 -11.05 -9.74 -6.93
N LYS A 59 -11.83 -9.11 -6.05
CA LYS A 59 -12.08 -7.66 -6.10
C LYS A 59 -10.78 -6.87 -5.98
N LEU A 60 -9.88 -7.29 -5.08
CA LEU A 60 -8.58 -6.67 -4.90
C LEU A 60 -7.77 -6.72 -6.20
N HIS A 61 -7.61 -7.90 -6.78
CA HIS A 61 -6.89 -8.07 -8.04
C HIS A 61 -7.47 -7.20 -9.17
N LEU A 62 -8.81 -7.13 -9.29
CA LEU A 62 -9.45 -6.28 -10.29
C LEU A 62 -9.17 -4.79 -10.06
N CYS A 63 -9.18 -4.33 -8.80
CA CYS A 63 -8.85 -2.93 -8.47
C CYS A 63 -7.38 -2.62 -8.78
N GLU A 64 -6.47 -3.55 -8.49
CA GLU A 64 -5.03 -3.41 -8.82
C GLU A 64 -4.81 -3.26 -10.32
N GLU A 65 -5.45 -4.09 -11.14
CA GLU A 65 -5.33 -4.02 -12.61
C GLU A 65 -5.94 -2.72 -13.17
N LYS A 66 -7.08 -2.28 -12.64
CA LYS A 66 -7.66 -0.98 -13.01
C LYS A 66 -6.76 0.18 -12.62
N ALA A 67 -6.21 0.17 -11.40
CA ALA A 67 -5.29 1.20 -10.95
C ALA A 67 -4.07 1.31 -11.88
N LYS A 68 -3.47 0.17 -12.24
CA LYS A 68 -2.36 0.13 -13.21
C LYS A 68 -2.75 0.69 -14.58
N SER A 69 -3.91 0.29 -15.11
CA SER A 69 -4.43 0.79 -16.39
C SER A 69 -4.67 2.31 -16.35
N PHE A 70 -5.26 2.83 -15.28
CA PHE A 70 -5.47 4.26 -15.13
C PHE A 70 -4.16 5.03 -15.01
N LEU A 71 -3.17 4.49 -14.27
CA LEU A 71 -1.83 5.08 -14.17
C LEU A 71 -1.13 5.14 -15.54
N SER A 72 -1.19 4.07 -16.33
CA SER A 72 -0.59 4.05 -17.67
C SER A 72 -1.25 5.05 -18.63
N ASN A 73 -2.57 5.26 -18.47
CA ASN A 73 -3.34 6.23 -19.25
C ASN A 73 -3.24 7.67 -18.70
N ARG A 74 -2.50 7.89 -17.61
CA ARG A 74 -2.40 9.18 -16.90
C ARG A 74 -3.75 9.68 -16.33
N GLU A 75 -4.68 8.77 -16.08
CA GLU A 75 -5.98 9.00 -15.46
C GLU A 75 -5.84 8.96 -13.92
N TYR A 76 -5.05 9.89 -13.37
CA TYR A 76 -4.56 9.80 -11.99
C TYR A 76 -5.67 9.87 -10.93
N GLN A 77 -6.77 10.59 -11.19
CA GLN A 77 -7.89 10.67 -10.25
C GLN A 77 -8.60 9.32 -10.12
N GLN A 78 -8.85 8.64 -11.23
CA GLN A 78 -9.44 7.31 -11.26
C GLN A 78 -8.49 6.28 -10.65
N ALA A 79 -7.18 6.38 -10.95
CA ALA A 79 -6.17 5.52 -10.34
C ALA A 79 -6.19 5.61 -8.81
N ILE A 80 -6.23 6.83 -8.24
CA ILE A 80 -6.28 7.03 -6.78
C ILE A 80 -7.55 6.41 -6.18
N GLN A 81 -8.70 6.54 -6.83
CA GLN A 81 -9.93 5.91 -6.36
C GLN A 81 -9.78 4.38 -6.27
N GLU A 82 -9.20 3.74 -7.28
CA GLU A 82 -8.94 2.30 -7.24
C GLU A 82 -7.87 1.93 -6.20
N LEU A 83 -6.81 2.73 -6.05
CA LEU A 83 -5.78 2.51 -5.02
C LEU A 83 -6.34 2.60 -3.59
N VAL A 84 -7.27 3.52 -3.33
CA VAL A 84 -7.98 3.59 -2.03
C VAL A 84 -8.80 2.31 -1.80
N ARG A 85 -9.47 1.78 -2.84
CA ARG A 85 -10.16 0.49 -2.75
C ARG A 85 -9.18 -0.66 -2.50
N CYS A 86 -8.02 -0.65 -3.14
CA CYS A 86 -6.96 -1.64 -2.89
C CYS A 86 -6.55 -1.64 -1.42
N VAL A 87 -6.30 -0.47 -0.81
CA VAL A 87 -5.94 -0.39 0.62
C VAL A 87 -7.01 -1.03 1.51
N ALA A 88 -8.28 -0.71 1.28
CA ALA A 88 -9.39 -1.28 2.06
C ALA A 88 -9.51 -2.80 1.87
N LEU A 89 -9.47 -3.28 0.63
CA LEU A 89 -9.58 -4.70 0.30
C LEU A 89 -8.38 -5.52 0.79
N THR A 90 -7.17 -4.97 0.72
CA THR A 90 -5.95 -5.60 1.25
C THR A 90 -6.05 -5.79 2.76
N ARG A 91 -6.57 -4.79 3.48
CA ARG A 91 -6.81 -4.93 4.93
C ARG A 91 -7.81 -6.05 5.24
N ILE A 92 -8.88 -6.18 4.44
CA ILE A 92 -9.86 -7.27 4.57
C ILE A 92 -9.23 -8.63 4.27
N CYS A 93 -8.39 -8.73 3.23
CA CYS A 93 -7.81 -9.99 2.79
C CYS A 93 -6.68 -10.50 3.68
N TYR A 94 -5.87 -9.59 4.25
CA TYR A 94 -4.59 -9.94 4.89
C TYR A 94 -4.48 -9.48 6.34
N GLY A 95 -5.36 -8.59 6.81
CA GLY A 95 -5.28 -8.01 8.15
C GLY A 95 -4.45 -6.72 8.21
N SER A 96 -4.41 -6.11 9.40
CA SER A 96 -3.86 -4.75 9.60
C SER A 96 -2.33 -4.72 9.78
N SER A 97 -1.69 -5.85 10.07
CA SER A 97 -0.25 -5.98 10.34
C SER A 97 0.53 -6.62 9.19
N HIS A 98 -0.13 -7.00 8.09
CA HIS A 98 0.50 -7.71 6.99
C HIS A 98 1.21 -6.74 6.03
N TRP A 99 2.41 -7.09 5.56
CA TRP A 99 3.24 -6.22 4.71
C TRP A 99 2.56 -5.76 3.41
N LYS A 100 1.71 -6.61 2.81
CA LYS A 100 0.88 -6.22 1.65
C LYS A 100 0.02 -4.98 1.89
N LEU A 101 -0.43 -4.74 3.12
CA LEU A 101 -1.14 -3.51 3.45
C LEU A 101 -0.21 -2.30 3.35
N ALA A 102 1.04 -2.42 3.76
CA ALA A 102 2.05 -1.39 3.54
C ALA A 102 2.31 -1.15 2.05
N GLU A 103 2.44 -2.22 1.26
CA GLU A 103 2.59 -2.13 -0.20
C GLU A 103 1.42 -1.35 -0.84
N ALA A 104 0.18 -1.64 -0.43
CA ALA A 104 -1.00 -0.91 -0.90
C ALA A 104 -0.94 0.59 -0.55
N TYR A 105 -0.46 0.94 0.65
CA TYR A 105 -0.25 2.34 1.05
C TYR A 105 0.89 3.01 0.26
N VAL A 106 1.97 2.30 -0.05
CA VAL A 106 3.05 2.81 -0.91
C VAL A 106 2.52 3.11 -2.31
N ASN A 107 1.75 2.20 -2.91
CA ASN A 107 1.13 2.40 -4.22
C ASN A 107 0.16 3.60 -4.21
N LEU A 108 -0.63 3.76 -3.14
CA LEU A 108 -1.49 4.93 -2.97
C LEU A 108 -0.68 6.24 -2.86
N ALA A 109 0.42 6.24 -2.10
CA ALA A 109 1.32 7.38 -2.00
C ALA A 109 1.94 7.74 -3.37
N GLN A 110 2.36 6.75 -4.15
CA GLN A 110 2.86 6.94 -5.51
C GLN A 110 1.81 7.53 -6.45
N GLY A 111 0.55 7.09 -6.32
CA GLY A 111 -0.60 7.68 -7.03
C GLY A 111 -0.78 9.16 -6.71
N TYR A 112 -0.73 9.55 -5.44
CA TYR A 112 -0.81 10.96 -5.04
C TYR A 112 0.36 11.80 -5.59
N LEU A 113 1.58 11.25 -5.69
CA LEU A 113 2.71 11.97 -6.29
C LEU A 113 2.53 12.31 -7.77
N GLN A 114 1.55 11.73 -8.46
CA GLN A 114 1.22 12.11 -9.84
C GLN A 114 0.37 13.39 -9.92
N LEU A 115 -0.27 13.78 -8.82
CA LEU A 115 -1.09 14.98 -8.75
C LEU A 115 -0.28 16.15 -8.17
N LYS A 116 -0.34 17.31 -8.83
CA LYS A 116 0.31 18.53 -8.33
C LYS A 116 -0.27 18.92 -6.96
N GLY A 117 0.62 19.26 -6.02
CA GLY A 117 0.25 19.73 -4.69
C GLY A 117 -0.17 18.64 -3.69
N MET A 118 -0.11 17.35 -4.07
CA MET A 118 -0.52 16.24 -3.21
C MET A 118 0.64 15.55 -2.47
N SER A 119 1.82 16.17 -2.43
CA SER A 119 3.03 15.60 -1.84
C SER A 119 2.91 15.36 -0.32
N LEU A 120 2.10 16.17 0.38
CA LEU A 120 1.84 15.98 1.80
C LEU A 120 1.04 14.70 2.06
N GLN A 121 -0.01 14.46 1.26
CA GLN A 121 -0.83 13.25 1.32
C GLN A 121 0.01 12.00 0.98
N ALA A 122 0.86 12.11 -0.04
CA ALA A 122 1.80 11.04 -0.37
C ALA A 122 2.71 10.69 0.82
N LYS A 123 3.28 11.70 1.50
CA LYS A 123 4.11 11.51 2.69
C LYS A 123 3.34 10.80 3.81
N GLN A 124 2.11 11.23 4.11
CA GLN A 124 1.28 10.63 5.17
C GLN A 124 0.98 9.15 4.90
N HIS A 125 0.66 8.79 3.65
CA HIS A 125 0.45 7.40 3.28
C HIS A 125 1.73 6.56 3.35
N ALA A 126 2.88 7.14 2.96
CA ALA A 126 4.17 6.48 3.12
C ALA A 126 4.53 6.27 4.60
N GLU A 127 4.26 7.23 5.48
CA GLU A 127 4.43 7.08 6.93
C GLU A 127 3.56 5.95 7.47
N LYS A 128 2.31 5.83 7.00
CA LYS A 128 1.45 4.71 7.39
C LYS A 128 2.00 3.35 6.93
N ALA A 129 2.52 3.27 5.71
CA ALA A 129 3.21 2.06 5.23
C ALA A 129 4.43 1.71 6.10
N LYS A 130 5.20 2.72 6.52
CA LYS A 130 6.36 2.56 7.40
C LYS A 130 5.98 1.91 8.73
N GLU A 131 4.92 2.39 9.39
CA GLU A 131 4.39 1.83 10.64
C GLU A 131 4.02 0.36 10.48
N ILE A 132 3.34 0.01 9.38
CA ILE A 132 2.88 -1.37 9.13
C ILE A 132 4.09 -2.29 8.88
N LEU A 133 5.08 -1.87 8.09
CA LEU A 133 6.28 -2.68 7.86
C LEU A 133 7.09 -2.92 9.13
N ALA A 134 7.17 -1.93 10.02
CA ALA A 134 7.85 -2.11 11.31
C ALA A 134 7.25 -3.28 12.10
N ILE A 135 5.92 -3.38 12.13
CA ILE A 135 5.19 -4.49 12.78
C ILE A 135 5.39 -5.80 12.00
N SER A 136 5.35 -5.77 10.67
CA SER A 136 5.49 -6.99 9.85
C SER A 136 6.86 -7.65 9.98
N MET A 137 7.94 -6.89 10.17
CA MET A 137 9.31 -7.42 10.26
C MET A 137 9.57 -8.25 11.53
N GLU A 138 8.73 -8.12 12.56
CA GLU A 138 8.82 -8.93 13.78
C GLU A 138 8.27 -10.36 13.58
N SER A 139 7.56 -10.61 12.47
CA SER A 139 6.95 -11.90 12.17
C SER A 139 7.94 -12.83 11.43
N PRO A 140 8.25 -14.03 11.99
CA PRO A 140 9.22 -14.96 11.39
C PRO A 140 8.70 -15.69 10.14
N TYR A 141 7.47 -15.41 9.69
CA TYR A 141 6.76 -16.17 8.65
C TYR A 141 6.74 -15.50 7.27
N HIS A 142 7.32 -14.31 7.11
CA HIS A 142 7.30 -13.60 5.84
C HIS A 142 8.55 -13.89 5.00
N ASP A 143 8.35 -14.03 3.68
CA ASP A 143 9.46 -13.98 2.74
C ASP A 143 10.10 -12.59 2.82
N ASN A 144 11.31 -12.55 3.36
CA ASN A 144 12.07 -11.33 3.54
C ASN A 144 12.25 -10.57 2.22
N THR A 145 12.25 -11.26 1.08
CA THR A 145 12.46 -10.64 -0.25
C THR A 145 11.39 -9.62 -0.60
N GLU A 146 10.10 -9.99 -0.50
CA GLU A 146 9.00 -9.10 -0.88
C GLU A 146 8.83 -7.94 0.12
N VAL A 147 9.10 -8.20 1.41
CA VAL A 147 9.15 -7.16 2.44
C VAL A 147 10.26 -6.15 2.14
N PHE A 148 11.44 -6.60 1.69
CA PHE A 148 12.52 -5.70 1.29
C PHE A 148 12.19 -4.93 0.00
N LYS A 149 11.55 -5.54 -1.00
CA LYS A 149 11.07 -4.80 -2.19
C LYS A 149 10.10 -3.69 -1.81
N CYS A 150 9.13 -4.01 -0.94
CA CYS A 150 8.20 -3.03 -0.40
C CYS A 150 8.94 -1.91 0.36
N SER A 151 10.00 -2.24 1.09
CA SER A 151 10.82 -1.27 1.82
C SER A 151 11.62 -0.34 0.88
N ILE A 152 12.16 -0.86 -0.22
CA ILE A 152 12.82 -0.04 -1.26
C ILE A 152 11.83 0.96 -1.83
N GLU A 153 10.64 0.51 -2.24
CA GLU A 153 9.61 1.38 -2.79
C GLU A 153 9.09 2.41 -1.78
N LEU A 154 8.97 2.03 -0.49
CA LEU A 154 8.64 2.95 0.59
C LEU A 154 9.68 4.07 0.70
N PHE A 155 10.97 3.74 0.80
CA PHE A 155 12.03 4.74 0.94
C PHE A 155 12.12 5.63 -0.29
N TYR A 156 12.01 5.06 -1.49
CA TYR A 156 11.98 5.82 -2.73
C TYR A 156 10.81 6.81 -2.77
N THR A 157 9.59 6.33 -2.45
CA THR A 157 8.37 7.14 -2.46
C THR A 157 8.41 8.26 -1.41
N THR A 158 8.90 7.95 -0.21
CA THR A 158 9.10 8.93 0.87
C THR A 158 10.10 10.00 0.44
N GLY A 159 11.24 9.59 -0.14
CA GLY A 159 12.25 10.49 -0.68
C GLY A 159 11.67 11.46 -1.71
N ARG A 160 10.90 10.95 -2.68
CA ARG A 160 10.22 11.78 -3.69
C ARG A 160 9.19 12.75 -3.10
N ALA A 161 8.39 12.31 -2.14
CA ALA A 161 7.44 13.18 -1.46
C ALA A 161 8.16 14.32 -0.73
N LEU A 162 9.26 14.02 -0.06
CA LEU A 162 10.09 14.99 0.65
C LEU A 162 10.80 15.97 -0.28
N LEU A 163 11.30 15.52 -1.44
CA LEU A 163 11.85 16.41 -2.47
C LEU A 163 10.80 17.42 -2.93
N ALA A 164 9.58 16.95 -3.25
CA ALA A 164 8.48 17.81 -3.68
C ALA A 164 8.01 18.79 -2.58
N LEU A 165 8.30 18.47 -1.30
CA LEU A 165 8.08 19.34 -0.14
C LEU A 165 9.31 20.18 0.22
N GLN A 166 10.36 20.18 -0.61
CA GLN A 166 11.63 20.90 -0.40
C GLN A 166 12.37 20.51 0.90
N LYS A 167 12.15 19.29 1.40
CA LYS A 167 12.83 18.71 2.56
C LYS A 167 14.07 17.92 2.12
N PHE A 168 15.03 18.61 1.50
CA PHE A 168 16.14 17.98 0.77
C PHE A 168 16.99 17.00 1.60
N LYS A 169 17.29 17.34 2.86
CA LYS A 169 18.08 16.47 3.75
C LYS A 169 17.36 15.15 4.03
N GLU A 170 16.12 15.23 4.51
CA GLU A 170 15.29 14.05 4.81
C GLU A 170 15.06 13.21 3.52
N ALA A 171 14.89 13.89 2.38
CA ALA A 171 14.71 13.24 1.10
C ALA A 171 15.93 12.41 0.69
N MET A 172 17.13 13.02 0.76
CA MET A 172 18.40 12.37 0.44
C MET A 172 18.63 11.13 1.32
N GLU A 173 18.37 11.25 2.62
CA GLU A 173 18.50 10.13 3.56
C GLU A 173 17.61 8.95 3.18
N ASN A 174 16.37 9.19 2.76
CA ASN A 174 15.46 8.14 2.31
C ASN A 174 15.90 7.53 0.97
N LEU A 175 16.30 8.34 -0.01
CA LEU A 175 16.76 7.83 -1.31
C LEU A 175 18.03 6.98 -1.17
N LEU A 176 18.97 7.38 -0.30
CA LEU A 176 20.16 6.58 0.01
C LEU A 176 19.83 5.25 0.70
N LYS A 177 18.77 5.20 1.52
CA LYS A 177 18.28 3.93 2.10
C LYS A 177 17.75 3.00 1.02
N ALA A 178 16.96 3.51 0.07
CA ALA A 178 16.47 2.73 -1.07
C ALA A 178 17.64 2.20 -1.92
N GLU A 179 18.63 3.04 -2.21
CA GLU A 179 19.83 2.65 -2.95
C GLU A 179 20.61 1.54 -2.23
N ARG A 180 20.91 1.73 -0.94
CA ARG A 180 21.66 0.75 -0.14
C ARG A 180 20.95 -0.58 -0.06
N LEU A 181 19.65 -0.57 0.26
CA LEU A 181 18.87 -1.80 0.41
C LEU A 181 18.78 -2.56 -0.92
N SER A 182 18.56 -1.86 -2.05
CA SER A 182 18.57 -2.51 -3.37
C SER A 182 19.92 -3.15 -3.71
N LYS A 183 21.03 -2.52 -3.32
CA LYS A 183 22.37 -3.07 -3.52
C LYS A 183 22.60 -4.34 -2.69
N GLU A 184 22.14 -4.35 -1.44
CA GLU A 184 22.18 -5.54 -0.57
C GLU A 184 21.34 -6.68 -1.15
N MET A 185 20.14 -6.39 -1.66
CA MET A 185 19.29 -7.39 -2.32
C MET A 185 19.97 -7.99 -3.56
N LEU A 186 20.66 -7.19 -4.37
CA LEU A 186 21.43 -7.68 -5.51
C LEU A 186 22.57 -8.60 -5.05
N GLN A 187 23.30 -8.22 -4.00
CA GLN A 187 24.40 -9.02 -3.46
C GLN A 187 23.95 -10.37 -2.90
N CYS A 188 22.74 -10.44 -2.35
CA CYS A 188 22.14 -11.68 -1.86
C CYS A 188 21.43 -12.50 -2.95
N GLY A 189 21.38 -12.03 -4.20
CA GLY A 189 20.70 -12.71 -5.29
C GLY A 189 19.18 -12.63 -5.25
N ASN A 190 18.61 -11.71 -4.46
CA ASN A 190 17.17 -11.52 -4.30
C ASN A 190 16.55 -10.63 -5.41
N ILE A 191 17.38 -9.88 -6.14
CA ILE A 191 17.01 -9.14 -7.35
C ILE A 191 18.07 -9.33 -8.42
N VAL A 192 17.68 -9.21 -9.69
CA VAL A 192 18.61 -9.30 -10.81
C VAL A 192 19.28 -7.94 -11.09
N LYS A 193 20.36 -7.96 -11.88
CA LYS A 193 21.13 -6.75 -12.18
C LYS A 193 20.29 -5.70 -12.91
N GLU A 194 19.39 -6.14 -13.79
CA GLU A 194 18.50 -5.29 -14.57
C GLU A 194 17.54 -4.50 -13.67
N GLU A 195 16.89 -5.18 -12.72
CA GLU A 195 16.01 -4.57 -11.71
C GLU A 195 16.79 -3.57 -10.85
N TRP A 196 18.00 -3.93 -10.40
CA TRP A 196 18.84 -3.01 -9.64
C TRP A 196 19.19 -1.75 -10.43
N VAL A 197 19.59 -1.89 -11.70
CA VAL A 197 19.91 -0.75 -12.57
C VAL A 197 18.70 0.17 -12.75
N GLU A 198 17.50 -0.38 -12.90
CA GLU A 198 16.27 0.41 -12.98
C GLU A 198 16.01 1.22 -11.71
N ILE A 199 16.16 0.60 -10.53
CA ILE A 199 16.04 1.28 -9.24
C ILE A 199 17.04 2.43 -9.14
N GLN A 200 18.31 2.19 -9.52
CA GLN A 200 19.35 3.22 -9.50
C GLN A 200 19.05 4.37 -10.46
N ALA A 201 18.54 4.08 -11.66
CA ALA A 201 18.15 5.09 -12.62
C ALA A 201 17.00 5.96 -12.08
N ARG A 202 15.98 5.34 -11.48
CA ARG A 202 14.84 6.03 -10.85
C ARG A 202 15.28 6.95 -9.70
N ILE A 203 16.19 6.48 -8.84
CA ILE A 203 16.75 7.28 -7.74
C ILE A 203 17.54 8.47 -8.29
N LYS A 204 18.44 8.25 -9.25
CA LYS A 204 19.23 9.34 -9.85
C LYS A 204 18.35 10.40 -10.53
N LEU A 205 17.34 9.97 -11.27
CA LEU A 205 16.38 10.87 -11.92
C LEU A 205 15.61 11.73 -10.91
N SER A 206 15.35 11.22 -9.70
CA SER A 206 14.65 12.00 -8.69
C SER A 206 15.43 13.23 -8.20
N PHE A 207 16.77 13.19 -8.24
CA PHE A 207 17.62 14.34 -7.89
C PHE A 207 17.71 15.40 -9.00
N ALA A 208 17.27 15.08 -10.22
CA ALA A 208 17.34 15.98 -11.37
C ALA A 208 16.07 16.82 -11.58
N GLN A 209 15.04 16.62 -10.73
CA GLN A 209 13.73 17.29 -10.78
C GLN A 209 13.62 18.36 -9.69
#